data_AF-A0A1M5AD49-F1
#
_entry.id   AF-A0A1M5AD49-F1
#
_cell.length_a   1.000
_cell.length_b   1.000
_cell.length_c   1.000
_cell.angle_alpha   90.00
_cell.angle_beta   90.00
_cell.angle_gamma   90.00
#
_symmetry.space_group_name_H-M   'P 1'
#
loop_
_entity.id
_entity.type
_entity.pdbx_description
1 polymer ?
#
loop_
_entity_poly.entity_id
_entity_poly.type
_entity_poly.pdbx_seq_one_letter_code
_entity_poly.pdbx_strand_id
1 'polypeptide(L)'
;MTTKNKLKYIFIAVVAVLATIALADALGFFNEKPYTAVSHGSHSHYVPHDRNPDVSIDNFPMEEPGPNEKITPEGQIVPIDQQEE
;
A
#
# COMPACT_ATOMS: atom_id res chain seq x y z
N MET A 1 -16.24 24.01 -33.02
CA MET A 1 -16.37 22.70 -32.34
C MET A 1 -17.85 22.47 -32.03
N THR A 2 -18.49 21.46 -32.61
CA THR A 2 -19.93 21.18 -32.37
C THR A 2 -20.13 20.74 -30.91
N THR A 3 -21.36 20.88 -30.38
CA THR A 3 -21.69 20.50 -28.99
C THR A 3 -21.33 19.04 -28.68
N LYS A 4 -21.50 18.14 -29.67
CA LYS A 4 -21.09 16.72 -29.57
C LYS A 4 -19.58 16.57 -29.39
N ASN A 5 -18.78 17.37 -30.08
CA ASN A 5 -17.33 17.33 -29.95
C ASN A 5 -16.89 17.87 -28.57
N LYS A 6 -17.54 18.91 -28.05
CA LYS A 6 -17.27 19.42 -26.69
C LYS A 6 -17.55 18.35 -25.62
N LEU A 7 -18.71 17.69 -25.69
CA LEU A 7 -19.06 16.62 -24.76
C LEU A 7 -18.08 15.44 -24.82
N LYS A 8 -17.60 15.08 -26.01
CA LYS A 8 -16.56 14.05 -26.17
C LYS A 8 -15.28 14.41 -25.43
N TYR A 9 -14.77 15.63 -25.58
CA TYR A 9 -13.55 16.05 -24.88
C TYR A 9 -13.74 16.20 -23.37
N ILE A 10 -14.91 16.70 -22.93
CA ILE A 10 -15.26 16.73 -21.50
C ILE A 10 -15.25 15.31 -20.93
N PHE A 11 -15.89 14.36 -21.61
CA PHE A 11 -15.91 12.97 -21.18
C PHE A 11 -14.49 12.38 -21.08
N ILE A 12 -13.65 12.58 -22.09
CA ILE A 12 -12.25 12.11 -22.06
C ILE A 12 -11.49 12.73 -20.89
N ALA A 13 -11.65 14.02 -20.64
CA ALA A 13 -10.98 14.70 -19.53
C ALA A 13 -11.44 14.13 -18.17
N VAL A 14 -12.73 13.92 -17.99
CA VAL A 14 -13.28 13.30 -16.77
C VAL A 14 -12.71 11.90 -16.55
N VAL A 15 -12.70 11.07 -17.60
CA VAL A 15 -12.13 9.71 -17.53
C VAL A 15 -10.65 9.74 -17.18
N ALA A 16 -9.87 10.65 -17.79
CA ALA A 16 -8.44 10.78 -17.49
C ALA A 16 -8.19 11.19 -16.03
N VAL A 17 -8.98 12.11 -15.49
CA VAL A 17 -8.90 12.52 -14.07
C VAL A 17 -9.23 11.34 -13.15
N LEU A 18 -10.33 10.63 -13.40
CA LEU A 18 -10.71 9.47 -12.60
C LEU A 18 -9.67 8.35 -12.64
N ALA A 19 -9.11 8.07 -13.83
CA ALA A 19 -8.04 7.09 -13.98
C ALA A 19 -6.78 7.48 -13.19
N THR A 20 -6.44 8.76 -13.16
CA THR A 20 -5.29 9.27 -12.39
C THR A 20 -5.53 9.12 -10.88
N ILE A 21 -6.73 9.45 -10.40
CA ILE A 21 -7.09 9.29 -8.98
C ILE A 21 -7.06 7.81 -8.59
N ALA A 22 -7.63 6.93 -9.41
CA ALA A 22 -7.63 5.49 -9.17
C ALA A 22 -6.21 4.92 -9.13
N LEU A 23 -5.32 5.39 -10.01
CA LEU A 23 -3.92 4.99 -10.00
C LEU A 23 -3.20 5.47 -8.72
N ALA A 24 -3.43 6.70 -8.29
CA ALA A 24 -2.84 7.23 -7.06
C ALA A 24 -3.30 6.43 -5.82
N ASP A 25 -4.58 6.09 -5.74
CA ASP A 25 -5.12 5.23 -4.67
C ASP A 25 -4.52 3.83 -4.70
N ALA A 26 -4.41 3.20 -5.89
CA ALA A 26 -3.79 1.88 -6.04
C ALA A 26 -2.30 1.85 -5.65
N LEU A 27 -1.60 2.98 -5.77
CA LEU A 27 -0.22 3.16 -5.32
C LEU A 27 -0.13 3.51 -3.81
N GLY A 28 -1.26 3.57 -3.11
CA GLY A 28 -1.30 3.85 -1.68
C GLY A 28 -1.17 5.33 -1.32
N PHE A 29 -1.30 6.26 -2.28
CA PHE A 29 -1.09 7.70 -2.03
C PHE A 29 -2.09 8.29 -1.01
N PHE A 30 -3.29 7.70 -0.93
CA PHE A 30 -4.33 8.11 0.03
C PHE A 30 -4.46 7.18 1.23
N ASN A 31 -3.79 6.01 1.21
CA ASN A 31 -3.89 4.96 2.22
C ASN A 31 -2.49 4.34 2.40
N GLU A 32 -1.54 5.15 2.86
CA GLU A 32 -0.17 4.69 3.08
C GLU A 32 -0.16 3.64 4.20
N LYS A 33 0.24 2.42 3.87
CA LYS A 33 0.42 1.34 4.83
C LYS A 33 1.83 1.45 5.43
N PRO A 34 2.04 1.13 6.72
CA PRO A 34 3.37 1.16 7.34
C PRO A 34 4.26 -0.03 6.91
N TYR A 35 3.81 -0.81 5.94
CA TYR A 35 4.47 -2.00 5.42
C TYR A 35 4.20 -2.15 3.92
N THR A 36 5.06 -2.92 3.25
CA THR A 36 4.91 -3.32 1.85
C THR A 36 4.76 -4.84 1.76
N ALA A 37 3.85 -5.33 0.93
CA ALA A 37 3.77 -6.74 0.58
C ALA A 37 4.87 -7.08 -0.43
N VAL A 38 5.80 -7.95 -0.04
CA VAL A 38 6.92 -8.41 -0.85
C VAL A 38 6.67 -9.87 -1.25
N SER A 39 6.61 -10.14 -2.55
CA SER A 39 6.49 -11.52 -3.05
C SER A 39 7.80 -12.27 -2.83
N HIS A 40 7.72 -13.43 -2.16
CA HIS A 40 8.84 -14.32 -1.90
C HIS A 40 8.38 -15.77 -2.12
N GLY A 41 8.98 -16.45 -3.11
CA GLY A 41 8.54 -17.79 -3.49
C GLY A 41 7.09 -17.81 -4.00
N SER A 42 6.20 -18.49 -3.26
CA SER A 42 4.79 -18.69 -3.62
C SER A 42 3.80 -17.83 -2.82
N HIS A 43 4.29 -16.98 -1.91
CA HIS A 43 3.47 -16.17 -1.02
C HIS A 43 4.05 -14.74 -0.92
N SER A 44 3.33 -13.88 -0.21
CA SER A 44 3.80 -12.53 0.11
C SER A 44 4.10 -12.43 1.60
N HIS A 45 5.16 -11.70 1.93
CA HIS A 45 5.45 -11.27 3.28
C HIS A 45 5.18 -9.78 3.43
N TYR A 46 4.66 -9.38 4.57
CA TYR A 46 4.45 -7.97 4.89
C TYR A 46 5.68 -7.45 5.63
N VAL A 47 6.37 -6.50 5.00
CA VAL A 47 7.69 -6.02 5.43
C VAL A 47 7.58 -4.54 5.79
N PRO A 48 7.94 -4.12 7.01
CA PRO A 48 7.86 -2.73 7.40
C PRO A 48 8.93 -1.90 6.68
N HIS A 49 8.68 -0.59 6.54
CA HIS A 49 9.60 0.31 5.84
C HIS A 49 10.97 0.44 6.53
N ASP A 50 11.02 0.22 7.84
CA ASP A 50 12.22 0.26 8.69
C ASP A 50 12.80 -1.14 8.98
N ARG A 51 12.57 -2.13 8.10
CA ARG A 51 13.07 -3.50 8.26
C ARG A 51 14.56 -3.55 8.61
N ASN A 52 14.93 -4.49 9.46
CA ASN A 52 16.34 -4.85 9.64
C ASN A 52 16.83 -5.62 8.39
N PRO A 53 17.82 -5.12 7.63
CA PRO A 53 18.29 -5.76 6.41
C PRO A 53 18.97 -7.12 6.64
N ASP A 54 19.42 -7.40 7.86
CA ASP A 54 20.06 -8.67 8.24
C ASP A 54 19.04 -9.78 8.52
N VAL A 55 17.74 -9.45 8.57
CA VAL A 55 16.64 -10.40 8.79
C VAL A 55 16.12 -10.91 7.45
N SER A 56 16.11 -12.23 7.25
CA SER A 56 15.54 -12.85 6.04
C SER A 56 14.07 -12.48 5.85
N ILE A 57 13.64 -12.32 4.59
CA ILE A 57 12.24 -12.09 4.22
C ILE A 57 11.33 -13.19 4.79
N ASP A 58 11.82 -14.43 4.89
CA ASP A 58 11.06 -15.57 5.41
C ASP A 58 10.57 -15.38 6.86
N ASN A 59 11.22 -14.49 7.64
CA ASN A 59 10.87 -14.23 9.03
C ASN A 59 9.73 -13.21 9.19
N PHE A 60 9.33 -12.53 8.12
CA PHE A 60 8.24 -11.57 8.17
C PHE A 60 6.88 -12.29 8.06
N PRO A 61 5.78 -11.72 8.58
CA PRO A 61 4.48 -12.38 8.58
C PRO A 61 3.90 -12.47 7.16
N MET A 62 3.11 -13.53 6.93
CA MET A 62 2.34 -13.72 5.70
C MET A 62 0.88 -13.23 5.82
N GLU A 63 0.51 -12.67 6.97
CA GLU A 63 -0.78 -12.07 7.25
C GLU A 63 -0.61 -10.58 7.54
N GLU A 64 -1.59 -9.76 7.13
CA GLU A 64 -1.57 -8.32 7.41
C GLU A 64 -1.71 -8.07 8.91
N PRO A 65 -1.03 -7.06 9.48
CA PRO A 65 -1.27 -6.64 10.85
C PRO A 65 -2.71 -6.12 10.98
N GLY A 66 -3.33 -6.36 12.14
CA GLY A 66 -4.64 -5.82 12.48
C GLY A 66 -4.64 -4.28 12.61
N PRO A 67 -5.83 -3.66 12.76
CA PRO A 67 -5.98 -2.20 12.77
C PRO A 67 -5.15 -1.43 13.82
N ASN A 68 -4.75 -2.09 14.92
CA ASN A 68 -3.94 -1.50 15.99
C ASN A 68 -2.64 -2.27 16.21
N GLU A 69 -2.17 -2.97 15.18
CA GLU A 69 -0.94 -3.73 15.20
C GLU A 69 0.03 -3.18 14.16
N LYS A 70 1.30 -3.50 14.35
CA LYS A 70 2.36 -3.17 13.41
C LYS A 70 3.39 -4.28 13.37
N ILE A 71 4.17 -4.30 12.29
CA ILE A 71 5.25 -5.26 12.12
C ILE A 71 6.55 -4.60 12.58
N THR A 72 7.29 -5.24 13.48
CA THR A 72 8.60 -4.76 13.93
C THR A 72 9.66 -4.96 12.84
N PRO A 73 10.81 -4.25 12.92
CA PRO A 73 11.92 -4.47 12.00
C PRO A 73 12.42 -5.93 11.93
N GLU A 74 12.17 -6.71 12.98
CA GLU A 74 12.50 -8.14 13.10
C GLU A 74 11.42 -9.09 12.59
N GLY A 75 10.26 -8.58 12.16
CA GLY A 75 9.18 -9.38 11.57
C GLY A 75 8.11 -9.85 12.57
N GLN A 76 7.99 -9.23 13.74
CA GLN A 76 6.95 -9.58 14.72
C GLN A 76 5.75 -8.65 14.59
N ILE A 77 4.53 -9.19 14.71
CA ILE A 77 3.33 -8.37 14.86
C ILE A 77 3.17 -8.01 16.33
N VAL A 78 3.12 -6.71 16.63
CA VAL A 78 2.94 -6.17 17.99
C VAL A 78 1.83 -5.12 18.01
N PRO A 79 1.10 -4.96 19.12
CA PRO A 79 0.20 -3.82 19.32
C PRO A 79 0.98 -2.50 19.28
N ILE A 80 0.38 -1.47 18.67
CA ILE A 80 1.00 -0.14 18.55
C ILE A 80 1.24 0.49 19.94
N ASP A 81 0.39 0.18 20.93
CA ASP A 81 0.46 0.73 22.29
C ASP A 81 1.60 0.14 23.16
N GLN A 82 2.29 -0.90 22.70
CA GLN A 82 3.37 -1.57 23.45
C GLN A 82 4.77 -0.97 23.22
N GLN A 83 4.86 0.23 22.64
CA GLN A 83 6.14 0.90 22.35
C GLN A 83 6.40 2.18 23.16
N GLU A 84 5.53 2.54 24.09
CA GLU A 84 5.78 3.59 25.07
C GLU A 84 6.33 3.00 26.39
N GLU A 85 7.49 2.35 26.36
CA GLU A 85 8.34 2.13 27.56
C GLU A 85 9.84 2.25 27.24
#